data_AF-A0A818UL66-F1
#
_entry.id   AF-A0A818UL66-F1
#
_cell.length_a   1.000
_cell.length_b   1.000
_cell.length_c   1.000
_cell.angle_alpha   90.00
_cell.angle_beta   90.00
_cell.angle_gamma   90.00
#
_symmetry.space_group_name_H-M   'P 1'
#
loop_
_entity.id
_entity.type
_entity.pdbx_description
1 polymer ?
#
loop_
_entity_poly.entity_id
_entity_poly.type
_entity_poly.pdbx_seq_one_letter_code
_entity_poly.pdbx_strand_id
1 'polypeptide(L)'
;MILLDSKSKDFHHILWRFNKQDPISIYQLQTVTYGSRTAPFLACNTLNTIGKQISDIDIEIGIIIIHDFYVDDLITGGNSIYEAKIIQEKSSSTLKDNGFYLRKWISNCSAILENIPKNDLAQAGIDLQDKSSTFHKSLGLKWCPISDTLLFEYTIENQKTWSKRNLLKDLGKVYDPLGLICPITTTFKMIFQEFWIN
;
A
#
# COMPACT_ATOMS: atom_id res chain seq x y z
N MET A 1 -15.07 6.62 3.72
CA MET A 1 -14.53 7.43 2.60
C MET A 1 -14.63 8.90 2.98
N ILE A 2 -13.68 9.73 2.56
CA ILE A 2 -13.65 11.16 2.91
C ILE A 2 -14.41 11.95 1.87
N LEU A 3 -15.47 12.65 2.29
CA LEU A 3 -16.27 13.50 1.40
C LEU A 3 -15.53 14.80 1.07
N LEU A 4 -15.71 15.29 -0.14
CA LEU A 4 -15.27 16.64 -0.52
C LEU A 4 -16.21 17.68 0.10
N ASP A 5 -15.61 18.78 0.58
CA ASP A 5 -16.35 19.98 0.91
C ASP A 5 -17.14 20.47 -0.32
N SER A 6 -18.35 21.00 -0.11
CA SER A 6 -19.24 21.42 -1.20
C SER A 6 -18.57 22.42 -2.15
N LYS A 7 -17.76 23.33 -1.63
CA LYS A 7 -17.03 24.33 -2.44
C LYS A 7 -15.91 23.73 -3.26
N SER A 8 -15.40 22.56 -2.86
CA SER A 8 -14.32 21.88 -3.56
C SER A 8 -14.82 21.01 -4.72
N LYS A 9 -16.07 20.54 -4.67
CA LYS A 9 -16.63 19.59 -5.64
C LYS A 9 -16.61 20.11 -7.08
N ASP A 10 -16.76 21.42 -7.27
CA ASP A 10 -16.76 22.04 -8.60
C ASP A 10 -15.40 21.94 -9.32
N PHE A 11 -14.32 21.68 -8.58
CA PHE A 11 -12.99 21.43 -9.14
C PHE A 11 -12.72 19.96 -9.46
N HIS A 12 -13.65 19.05 -9.14
CA HIS A 12 -13.50 17.60 -9.31
C HIS A 12 -14.51 17.02 -10.30
N HIS A 13 -14.57 17.64 -11.49
CA HIS A 13 -15.36 17.13 -12.61
C HIS A 13 -14.53 16.20 -13.51
N ILE A 14 -15.16 15.13 -13.99
CA ILE A 14 -14.61 14.25 -15.01
C ILE A 14 -15.57 14.12 -16.17
N LEU A 15 -15.02 13.91 -17.36
CA LEU A 15 -15.78 13.52 -18.55
C LEU A 15 -15.76 12.00 -18.66
N TRP A 16 -16.94 11.39 -18.75
CA TRP A 16 -17.05 9.93 -18.86
C TRP A 16 -18.17 9.51 -19.80
N ARG A 17 -17.99 8.35 -20.41
CA ARG A 17 -19.00 7.60 -21.15
C ARG A 17 -18.73 6.11 -20.98
N PHE A 18 -19.77 5.30 -20.85
CA PHE A 18 -19.61 3.87 -20.60
C PHE A 18 -19.27 3.10 -21.89
N ASN A 19 -19.86 3.51 -23.02
CA ASN A 19 -19.56 2.99 -24.34
C ASN A 19 -19.10 4.09 -25.30
N LYS A 20 -18.41 3.71 -26.38
CA LYS A 20 -17.93 4.68 -27.38
C LYS A 20 -19.08 5.41 -28.09
N GLN A 21 -20.24 4.77 -28.16
CA GLN A 21 -21.45 5.29 -28.79
C GLN A 21 -22.24 6.21 -27.86
N ASP A 22 -21.99 6.16 -26.55
CA ASP A 22 -22.72 6.98 -25.59
C ASP A 22 -22.24 8.44 -25.66
N PRO A 23 -23.15 9.42 -25.43
CA PRO A 23 -22.76 10.81 -25.29
C PRO A 23 -21.82 10.98 -24.08
N ILE A 24 -20.83 11.85 -24.22
CA ILE A 24 -19.94 12.20 -23.11
C ILE A 24 -20.77 12.95 -22.06
N SER A 25 -20.71 12.47 -20.82
CA SER A 25 -21.37 13.07 -19.66
C SER A 25 -20.34 13.67 -18.71
N ILE A 26 -20.75 14.72 -17.98
CA ILE A 26 -19.94 15.33 -16.92
C ILE A 26 -20.37 14.71 -15.59
N TYR A 27 -19.41 14.16 -14.85
CA TYR A 27 -19.62 13.64 -13.50
C TYR A 27 -18.85 14.46 -12.49
N GLN A 28 -19.48 14.75 -11.35
CA GLN A 28 -18.84 15.44 -10.24
C GLN A 28 -18.48 14.43 -9.14
N LEU A 29 -17.19 14.28 -8.86
CA LEU A 29 -16.71 13.39 -7.81
C LEU A 29 -17.10 13.95 -6.44
N GLN A 30 -17.55 13.06 -5.55
CA GLN A 30 -18.07 13.44 -4.23
C GLN A 30 -17.08 13.19 -3.08
N THR A 31 -16.04 12.42 -3.34
CA THR A 31 -15.03 12.01 -2.35
C THR A 31 -13.66 12.50 -2.77
N VAL A 32 -12.77 12.66 -1.79
CA VAL A 32 -11.35 12.91 -2.04
C VAL A 32 -10.83 11.80 -2.96
N THR A 33 -10.23 12.21 -4.08
CA THR A 33 -9.79 11.28 -5.13
C THR A 33 -8.28 11.10 -5.16
N TYR A 34 -7.86 9.92 -5.60
CA TYR A 34 -6.47 9.61 -5.87
C TYR A 34 -5.90 10.61 -6.90
N GLY A 35 -4.63 10.96 -6.73
CA GLY A 35 -3.94 11.92 -7.59
C GLY A 35 -4.07 13.39 -7.17
N SER A 36 -4.97 13.73 -6.23
CA SER A 36 -4.91 15.03 -5.56
C SER A 36 -3.71 15.10 -4.63
N ARG A 37 -2.97 16.21 -4.67
CA ARG A 37 -1.78 16.44 -3.83
C ARG A 37 -2.08 16.32 -2.33
N THR A 38 -3.30 16.67 -1.91
CA THR A 38 -3.71 16.66 -0.49
C THR A 38 -4.34 15.34 -0.06
N ALA A 39 -4.69 14.43 -0.99
CA ALA A 39 -5.40 13.20 -0.66
C ALA A 39 -4.65 12.31 0.35
N PRO A 40 -3.33 12.07 0.23
CA PRO A 40 -2.61 11.26 1.22
C PRO A 40 -2.65 11.88 2.62
N PHE A 41 -2.44 13.19 2.72
CA PHE A 41 -2.51 13.89 4.00
C PHE A 41 -3.89 13.78 4.64
N LEU A 42 -4.96 14.00 3.87
CA LEU A 42 -6.33 13.90 4.38
C LEU A 42 -6.65 12.48 4.85
N ALA A 43 -6.26 11.46 4.09
CA ALA A 43 -6.43 10.06 4.49
C ALA A 43 -5.72 9.74 5.81
N CYS A 44 -4.41 10.04 5.90
CA CYS A 44 -3.63 9.80 7.11
C CYS A 44 -4.13 10.62 8.31
N ASN A 45 -4.53 11.87 8.10
CA ASN A 45 -5.06 12.72 9.18
C ASN A 45 -6.42 12.22 9.70
N THR A 46 -7.28 11.71 8.81
CA THR A 46 -8.55 11.09 9.22
C THR A 46 -8.31 9.83 10.04
N LEU A 47 -7.40 8.94 9.61
CA LEU A 47 -7.02 7.75 10.38
C LEU A 47 -6.45 8.13 11.75
N ASN A 48 -5.54 9.10 11.81
CA ASN A 48 -5.00 9.62 13.07
C ASN A 48 -6.08 10.19 14.01
N THR A 49 -7.06 10.89 13.46
CA THR A 49 -8.19 11.41 14.25
C THR A 49 -9.04 10.28 14.82
N ILE A 50 -9.36 9.27 14.00
CA ILE A 50 -10.10 8.08 14.44
C ILE A 50 -9.32 7.35 15.53
N GLY A 51 -8.03 7.09 15.31
CA GLY A 51 -7.19 6.39 16.28
C GLY A 51 -7.15 7.11 17.63
N LYS A 52 -6.99 8.45 17.64
CA LYS A 52 -7.02 9.25 18.88
C LYS A 52 -8.35 9.15 19.63
N GLN A 53 -9.48 9.18 18.90
CA GLN A 53 -10.80 9.05 19.52
C GLN A 53 -11.02 7.66 20.10
N ILE A 54 -10.51 6.63 19.42
CA ILE A 54 -10.64 5.24 19.86
C ILE A 54 -9.71 4.94 21.03
N SER A 55 -8.56 5.62 21.13
CA SER A 55 -7.64 5.45 22.26
C SER A 55 -8.27 5.70 23.63
N ASP A 56 -9.36 6.48 23.72
CA ASP A 56 -10.11 6.70 24.96
C ASP A 56 -10.91 5.45 25.41
N ILE A 57 -11.18 4.52 24.49
CA ILE A 57 -11.98 3.30 24.70
C ILE A 57 -11.10 2.05 24.64
N ASP A 58 -10.24 1.97 23.62
CA ASP A 58 -9.33 0.88 23.35
C ASP A 58 -7.99 1.45 22.86
N ILE A 59 -7.07 1.64 23.82
CA ILE A 59 -5.76 2.25 23.57
C ILE A 59 -4.94 1.47 22.54
N GLU A 60 -5.02 0.13 22.55
CA GLU A 60 -4.25 -0.73 21.67
C GLU A 60 -4.68 -0.53 20.21
N ILE A 61 -5.98 -0.59 19.94
CA ILE A 61 -6.53 -0.37 18.59
C ILE A 61 -6.29 1.07 18.12
N GLY A 62 -6.41 2.05 19.02
CA GLY A 62 -6.08 3.43 18.71
C GLY A 62 -4.62 3.61 18.26
N ILE A 63 -3.68 2.98 18.96
CA ILE A 63 -2.25 2.96 18.61
C ILE A 63 -2.03 2.30 17.25
N ILE A 64 -2.64 1.13 17.01
CA ILE A 64 -2.53 0.41 15.73
C ILE A 64 -3.01 1.29 14.56
N ILE A 65 -4.17 1.96 14.70
CA ILE A 65 -4.71 2.83 13.64
C ILE A 65 -3.79 4.04 13.38
N ILE A 66 -3.09 4.54 14.38
CA ILE A 66 -2.17 5.69 14.26
C ILE A 66 -0.83 5.27 13.63
N HIS A 67 -0.30 4.12 14.01
CA HIS A 67 1.11 3.77 13.78
C HIS A 67 1.34 2.66 12.76
N ASP A 68 0.38 1.76 12.55
CA ASP A 68 0.58 0.56 11.73
C ASP A 68 0.08 0.74 10.29
N PHE A 69 -0.48 1.91 9.97
CA PHE A 69 -0.83 2.26 8.60
C PHE A 69 0.36 2.82 7.83
N TYR A 70 0.61 2.25 6.65
CA TYR A 70 1.36 2.90 5.60
C TYR A 70 0.39 3.39 4.51
N VAL A 71 0.08 4.69 4.54
CA VAL A 71 -0.92 5.32 3.67
C VAL A 71 -2.28 4.60 3.76
N ASP A 72 -2.57 3.67 2.85
CA ASP A 72 -3.81 2.89 2.79
C ASP A 72 -3.67 1.44 3.24
N ASP A 73 -2.45 0.93 3.44
CA ASP A 73 -2.18 -0.43 3.90
C ASP A 73 -2.04 -0.48 5.43
N LEU A 74 -2.85 -1.31 6.11
CA LEU A 74 -2.65 -1.65 7.52
C LEU A 74 -1.72 -2.86 7.62
N ILE A 75 -0.57 -2.70 8.27
CA ILE A 75 0.43 -3.74 8.46
C ILE A 75 0.65 -3.95 9.96
N THR A 76 -0.07 -4.89 10.54
CA THR A 76 -0.06 -5.15 11.99
C THR A 76 -0.01 -6.66 12.30
N GLY A 77 0.22 -7.01 13.55
CA GLY A 77 0.34 -8.39 14.01
C GLY A 77 0.21 -8.53 15.52
N GLY A 78 0.28 -9.76 16.01
CA GLY A 78 0.23 -10.07 17.44
C GLY A 78 1.17 -11.22 17.79
N ASN A 79 1.45 -11.41 19.08
CA ASN A 79 2.34 -12.45 19.59
C ASN A 79 1.66 -13.83 19.62
N SER A 80 0.35 -13.87 19.38
CA SER A 80 -0.43 -15.10 19.26
C SER A 80 -1.51 -14.99 18.18
N ILE A 81 -1.96 -16.15 17.68
CA ILE A 81 -3.09 -16.21 16.72
C ILE A 81 -4.35 -15.56 17.32
N TYR A 82 -4.57 -15.73 18.63
CA TYR A 82 -5.71 -15.15 19.33
C TYR A 82 -5.66 -13.62 19.33
N GLU A 83 -4.53 -13.06 19.72
CA GLU A 83 -4.29 -11.60 19.73
C GLU A 83 -4.42 -11.02 18.31
N ALA A 84 -3.81 -11.65 17.31
CA ALA A 84 -3.90 -11.21 15.92
C ALA A 84 -5.34 -11.24 15.37
N LYS A 85 -6.15 -12.25 15.74
CA LYS A 85 -7.59 -12.30 15.42
C LYS A 85 -8.35 -11.14 16.06
N ILE A 86 -8.09 -10.86 17.34
CA ILE A 86 -8.74 -9.74 18.06
C ILE A 86 -8.39 -8.41 17.39
N ILE A 87 -7.11 -8.18 17.10
CA ILE A 87 -6.66 -6.97 16.41
C ILE A 87 -7.37 -6.83 15.06
N GLN A 88 -7.36 -7.89 14.25
CA GLN A 88 -8.02 -7.91 12.94
C GLN A 88 -9.51 -7.56 13.04
N GLU A 89 -10.24 -8.20 13.96
CA GLU A 89 -11.68 -7.99 14.13
C GLU A 89 -12.01 -6.58 14.64
N LYS A 90 -11.32 -6.13 15.71
CA LYS A 90 -11.55 -4.82 16.31
C LYS A 90 -11.16 -3.68 15.36
N SER A 91 -9.97 -3.72 14.76
CA SER A 91 -9.56 -2.69 13.79
C SER A 91 -10.52 -2.63 12.60
N SER A 92 -10.99 -3.78 12.10
CA SER A 92 -11.98 -3.84 11.03
C SER A 92 -13.31 -3.20 11.43
N SER A 93 -13.83 -3.53 12.61
CA SER A 93 -15.10 -2.98 13.10
C SER A 93 -14.99 -1.48 13.33
N THR A 94 -13.96 -1.04 14.06
CA THR A 94 -13.72 0.36 14.36
C THR A 94 -13.63 1.21 13.10
N LEU A 95 -12.84 0.77 12.11
CA LEU A 95 -12.70 1.52 10.87
C LEU A 95 -13.99 1.48 10.05
N LYS A 96 -14.71 0.35 10.03
CA LYS A 96 -15.99 0.22 9.34
C LYS A 96 -17.02 1.19 9.88
N ASP A 97 -17.11 1.35 11.20
CA ASP A 97 -18.02 2.29 11.87
C ASP A 97 -17.69 3.75 11.50
N ASN A 98 -16.43 4.01 11.13
CA ASN A 98 -15.94 5.30 10.61
C ASN A 98 -15.96 5.37 9.07
N GLY A 99 -16.58 4.40 8.38
CA GLY A 99 -16.74 4.37 6.93
C GLY A 99 -15.49 3.95 6.15
N PHE A 100 -14.51 3.33 6.80
CA PHE A 100 -13.31 2.75 6.20
C PHE A 100 -13.38 1.22 6.24
N TYR A 101 -13.43 0.60 5.07
CA TYR A 101 -13.56 -0.85 4.97
C TYR A 101 -12.21 -1.46 4.64
N LEU A 102 -11.61 -2.18 5.60
CA LEU A 102 -10.42 -2.98 5.34
C LEU A 102 -10.77 -4.16 4.43
N ARG A 103 -9.92 -4.40 3.44
CA ARG A 103 -10.09 -5.43 2.40
C ARG A 103 -8.71 -5.98 2.04
N LYS A 104 -8.69 -7.05 1.23
CA LYS A 104 -7.47 -7.73 0.76
C LYS A 104 -6.59 -8.25 1.90
N TRP A 105 -7.22 -8.84 2.92
CA TRP A 105 -6.52 -9.44 4.05
C TRP A 105 -5.62 -10.59 3.61
N ILE A 106 -4.42 -10.61 4.19
CA ILE A 106 -3.40 -11.62 3.96
C ILE A 106 -2.63 -11.86 5.26
N SER A 107 -2.19 -13.09 5.51
CA SER A 107 -1.50 -13.47 6.75
C SER A 107 -0.57 -14.66 6.50
N ASN A 108 0.50 -14.76 7.29
CA ASN A 108 1.35 -15.95 7.36
C ASN A 108 0.67 -17.13 8.09
N CYS A 109 -0.46 -16.88 8.77
CA CYS A 109 -1.22 -17.91 9.46
C CYS A 109 -2.67 -17.96 8.94
N SER A 110 -3.05 -19.07 8.30
CA SER A 110 -4.39 -19.24 7.72
C SER A 110 -5.51 -19.17 8.76
N ALA A 111 -5.22 -19.53 10.02
CA ALA A 111 -6.21 -19.47 11.10
C ALA A 111 -6.76 -18.05 11.27
N ILE A 112 -5.93 -17.02 11.11
CA ILE A 112 -6.34 -15.60 11.24
C ILE A 112 -7.38 -15.21 10.17
N LEU A 113 -7.37 -15.89 9.01
CA LEU A 113 -8.20 -15.55 7.85
C LEU A 113 -9.55 -16.29 7.81
N GLU A 114 -9.80 -17.24 8.73
CA GLU A 114 -10.97 -18.12 8.70
C GLU A 114 -12.32 -17.38 8.70
N ASN A 115 -12.40 -16.26 9.43
CA ASN A 115 -13.64 -15.49 9.60
C ASN A 115 -13.79 -14.36 8.57
N ILE A 116 -12.83 -14.20 7.66
CA ILE A 116 -12.83 -13.10 6.71
C ILE A 116 -13.61 -13.49 5.45
N PRO A 117 -14.58 -12.66 4.99
CA PRO A 117 -15.31 -12.93 3.76
C PRO A 117 -14.37 -13.12 2.56
N LYS A 118 -14.68 -14.05 1.66
CA LYS A 118 -13.84 -14.34 0.48
C LYS A 118 -13.54 -13.12 -0.39
N ASN A 119 -14.47 -12.16 -0.46
CA ASN A 119 -14.28 -10.92 -1.22
C ASN A 119 -13.28 -9.95 -0.56
N ASP A 120 -12.98 -10.17 0.71
CA ASP A 120 -12.13 -9.32 1.54
C ASP A 120 -10.77 -9.96 1.78
N LEU A 121 -10.56 -11.19 1.34
CA LEU A 121 -9.26 -11.83 1.26
C LEU A 121 -8.47 -11.26 0.08
N ALA A 122 -7.15 -11.19 0.22
CA ALA A 122 -6.27 -10.92 -0.91
C ALA A 122 -6.46 -12.04 -1.94
N GLN A 123 -6.92 -11.68 -3.13
CA GLN A 123 -6.82 -12.59 -4.27
C GLN A 123 -5.34 -12.70 -4.65
N ALA A 124 -4.85 -13.90 -4.96
CA ALA A 124 -3.52 -14.08 -5.53
C ALA A 124 -3.35 -13.07 -6.67
N GLY A 125 -2.30 -12.25 -6.58
CA GLY A 125 -2.22 -10.98 -7.28
C GLY A 125 -2.59 -11.12 -8.76
N ILE A 126 -3.60 -10.38 -9.20
CA ILE A 126 -3.68 -9.98 -10.60
C ILE A 126 -2.65 -8.85 -10.75
N ASP A 127 -1.38 -9.23 -10.72
CA ASP A 127 -0.38 -8.42 -11.41
C ASP A 127 -0.59 -8.72 -12.89
N LEU A 128 -0.89 -7.70 -13.69
CA LEU A 128 -1.11 -7.84 -15.14
C LEU A 128 0.15 -8.37 -15.86
N GLN A 129 1.27 -8.55 -15.14
CA GLN A 129 2.53 -9.07 -15.63
C GLN A 129 2.99 -10.39 -14.98
N ASP A 130 2.39 -10.84 -13.87
CA ASP A 130 2.88 -12.04 -13.16
C ASP A 130 1.73 -12.90 -12.62
N LYS A 131 1.35 -13.92 -13.42
CA LYS A 131 0.18 -14.79 -13.18
C LYS A 131 0.45 -15.94 -12.20
N SER A 132 1.55 -15.93 -11.45
CA SER A 132 2.05 -17.16 -10.81
C SER A 132 2.23 -17.15 -9.30
N SER A 133 2.09 -16.03 -8.59
CA SER A 133 2.83 -15.93 -7.34
C SER A 133 2.04 -15.38 -6.14
N THR A 134 1.98 -16.21 -5.09
CA THR A 134 1.40 -16.04 -3.73
C THR A 134 2.09 -14.94 -2.90
N PHE A 135 2.57 -13.87 -3.53
CA PHE A 135 3.33 -12.81 -2.87
C PHE A 135 2.49 -11.53 -2.81
N HIS A 136 2.62 -10.82 -1.70
CA HIS A 136 2.05 -9.48 -1.53
C HIS A 136 3.14 -8.44 -1.65
N LYS A 137 2.91 -7.39 -2.45
CA LYS A 137 3.85 -6.30 -2.62
C LYS A 137 3.40 -5.11 -1.78
N SER A 138 4.19 -4.73 -0.79
CA SER A 138 4.02 -3.49 -0.04
C SER A 138 5.38 -2.82 0.12
N LEU A 139 5.43 -1.48 0.09
CA LEU A 139 6.68 -0.71 0.24
C LEU A 139 7.80 -1.09 -0.75
N GLY A 140 7.46 -1.54 -1.95
CA GLY A 140 8.47 -2.01 -2.93
C GLY A 140 9.09 -3.37 -2.61
N LEU A 141 8.69 -4.01 -1.51
CA LEU A 141 9.10 -5.34 -1.09
C LEU A 141 8.04 -6.37 -1.47
N LYS A 142 8.46 -7.58 -1.84
CA LYS A 142 7.55 -8.73 -1.91
C LYS A 142 7.60 -9.47 -0.58
N TRP A 143 6.46 -9.83 -0.02
CA TRP A 143 6.35 -10.70 1.15
C TRP A 143 5.68 -12.01 0.74
N CYS A 144 6.27 -13.13 1.17
CA CYS A 144 5.68 -14.46 1.05
C CYS A 144 5.05 -14.85 2.39
N PRO A 145 3.71 -14.86 2.51
CA PRO A 145 3.09 -15.19 3.79
C PRO A 145 3.37 -16.64 4.21
N ILE A 146 3.41 -17.58 3.25
CA ILE A 146 3.56 -19.02 3.54
C ILE A 146 4.90 -19.32 4.22
N SER A 147 5.97 -18.67 3.77
CA SER A 147 7.32 -18.88 4.33
C SER A 147 7.73 -17.79 5.32
N ASP A 148 6.90 -16.76 5.48
CA ASP A 148 7.18 -15.54 6.21
C ASP A 148 8.52 -14.88 5.84
N THR A 149 8.77 -14.78 4.54
CA THR A 149 10.02 -14.20 4.02
C THR A 149 9.75 -12.93 3.22
N LEU A 150 10.67 -11.97 3.36
CA LEU A 150 10.76 -10.80 2.50
C LEU A 150 11.65 -11.13 1.29
N LEU A 151 11.21 -10.71 0.12
CA LEU A 151 11.88 -10.90 -1.15
C LEU A 151 12.08 -9.55 -1.83
N PHE A 152 13.30 -9.36 -2.30
CA PHE A 152 13.69 -8.26 -3.16
C PHE A 152 13.80 -8.80 -4.58
N GLU A 153 12.89 -8.35 -5.45
CA GLU A 153 12.99 -8.65 -6.87
C GLU A 153 13.61 -7.46 -7.57
N TYR A 154 14.72 -7.74 -8.26
CA TYR A 154 15.42 -6.73 -9.02
C TYR A 154 15.90 -7.30 -10.35
N THR A 155 15.48 -6.65 -11.42
CA THR A 155 15.87 -7.02 -12.78
C THR A 155 16.82 -5.96 -13.33
N ILE A 156 18.07 -6.36 -13.51
CA ILE A 156 19.05 -5.58 -14.26
C ILE A 156 18.77 -5.84 -15.74
N GLU A 157 18.51 -4.77 -16.48
CA GLU A 157 18.38 -4.90 -17.93
C GLU A 157 19.75 -5.26 -18.50
N ASN A 158 19.85 -6.40 -19.19
CA ASN A 158 21.10 -6.78 -19.83
C ASN A 158 21.36 -5.84 -21.01
N GLN A 159 22.21 -4.84 -20.79
CA GLN A 159 22.47 -3.77 -21.75
C GLN A 159 23.76 -4.06 -22.52
N LYS A 160 23.72 -3.92 -23.85
CA LYS A 160 24.92 -4.04 -24.70
C LYS A 160 25.98 -2.99 -24.39
N THR A 161 25.55 -1.80 -23.94
CA THR A 161 26.43 -0.68 -23.61
C THR A 161 25.90 0.04 -22.37
N TRP A 162 26.75 0.21 -21.37
CA TRP A 162 26.41 0.93 -20.16
C TRP A 162 26.59 2.44 -20.36
N SER A 163 25.61 3.21 -19.90
CA SER A 163 25.68 4.67 -19.83
C SER A 163 25.41 5.12 -18.39
N LYS A 164 25.93 6.31 -18.02
CA LYS A 164 25.65 6.95 -16.72
C LYS A 164 24.15 6.99 -16.44
N ARG A 165 23.34 7.28 -17.46
CA ARG A 165 21.87 7.31 -17.39
C ARG A 165 21.26 5.94 -17.11
N ASN A 166 21.70 4.89 -17.80
CA ASN A 166 21.12 3.55 -17.63
C ASN A 166 21.50 2.94 -16.28
N LEU A 167 22.74 3.15 -15.84
CA LEU A 167 23.19 2.72 -14.52
C LEU A 167 22.40 3.44 -13.40
N LEU A 168 22.16 4.76 -13.53
CA LEU A 168 21.35 5.51 -12.57
C LEU A 168 19.88 5.10 -12.60
N LYS A 169 19.32 4.84 -13.79
CA LYS A 169 17.95 4.31 -13.94
C LYS A 169 17.81 2.99 -13.20
N ASP A 170 18.77 2.08 -13.36
CA ASP A 170 18.77 0.78 -12.70
C ASP A 170 18.98 0.94 -11.18
N LEU A 171 19.87 1.83 -10.73
CA LEU A 171 20.03 2.14 -9.30
C LEU A 171 18.72 2.69 -8.68
N GLY A 172 18.04 3.58 -9.38
CA GLY A 172 16.80 4.21 -8.92
C GLY A 172 15.60 3.26 -8.83
N LYS A 173 15.68 2.05 -9.42
CA LYS A 173 14.65 1.01 -9.26
C LYS A 173 14.70 0.35 -7.87
N VAL A 174 15.83 0.43 -7.17
CA VAL A 174 15.96 -0.17 -5.83
C VAL A 174 15.37 0.77 -4.79
N TYR A 175 14.22 0.38 -4.24
CA TYR A 175 13.59 1.07 -3.11
C TYR A 175 13.78 0.25 -1.85
N ASP A 176 14.63 0.73 -0.94
CA ASP A 176 14.98 0.07 0.32
C ASP A 176 14.95 1.09 1.47
N PRO A 177 13.76 1.52 1.93
CA PRO A 177 13.63 2.53 2.96
C PRO A 177 14.16 2.07 4.33
N LEU A 178 14.26 0.75 4.55
CA LEU A 178 14.73 0.15 5.80
C LEU A 178 16.23 -0.20 5.78
N GLY A 179 16.89 -0.11 4.62
CA GLY A 179 18.30 -0.45 4.49
C GLY A 179 18.61 -1.94 4.57
N LEU A 180 17.62 -2.82 4.34
CA LEU A 180 17.75 -4.28 4.44
C LEU A 180 18.73 -4.86 3.41
N ILE A 181 18.88 -4.20 2.25
CA ILE A 181 19.83 -4.56 1.19
C ILE A 181 20.89 -3.48 1.00
N CYS A 182 21.19 -2.71 2.04
CA CYS A 182 22.21 -1.67 2.04
C CYS A 182 23.59 -2.15 1.51
N PRO A 183 24.09 -3.36 1.84
CA PRO A 183 25.36 -3.84 1.26
C PRO A 183 25.35 -3.92 -0.27
N ILE A 184 24.21 -4.32 -0.86
CA ILE A 184 24.04 -4.40 -2.31
C ILE A 184 23.95 -2.99 -2.90
N THR A 185 23.10 -2.13 -2.36
CA THR A 185 22.94 -0.76 -2.89
C THR A 185 24.20 0.09 -2.73
N THR A 186 25.00 -0.15 -1.70
CA THR A 186 26.30 0.51 -1.50
C THR A 186 27.30 0.07 -2.56
N THR A 187 27.41 -1.22 -2.83
CA THR A 187 28.27 -1.74 -3.90
C THR A 187 27.92 -1.13 -5.25
N PHE A 188 26.62 -1.05 -5.57
CA PHE A 188 26.16 -0.39 -6.79
C PHE A 188 26.50 1.11 -6.84
N LYS A 189 26.38 1.83 -5.72
CA LYS A 189 26.78 3.25 -5.64
C LYS A 189 28.28 3.45 -5.85
N MET A 190 29.11 2.54 -5.33
CA MET A 190 30.57 2.57 -5.56
C MET A 190 30.88 2.38 -7.06
N ILE A 191 30.27 1.39 -7.71
CA ILE A 191 30.40 1.18 -9.17
C ILE A 191 29.97 2.45 -9.94
N PHE A 192 28.87 3.08 -9.54
CA PHE A 192 28.42 4.32 -10.16
C PHE A 192 29.41 5.47 -9.99
N GLN A 193 30.04 5.60 -8.82
CA GLN A 193 31.09 6.60 -8.57
C GLN A 193 32.32 6.36 -9.44
N GLU A 194 32.81 5.12 -9.54
CA GLU A 194 33.95 4.77 -10.40
C GLU A 194 33.65 5.05 -11.89
N PHE A 195 32.44 4.71 -12.33
CA PHE A 195 31.98 5.00 -13.68
C PHE A 195 31.84 6.50 -13.95
N TRP A 196 31.71 7.32 -12.90
CA TRP A 196 31.57 8.77 -13.03
C TRP A 196 32.90 9.49 -13.22
N ILE A 197 33.95 8.99 -12.57
CA ILE A 197 35.31 9.54 -12.58
C ILE A 197 36.03 9.26 -13.92
N ASN A 198 35.61 8.20 -14.60
CA ASN A 198 36.02 7.87 -15.97
C ASN A 198 35.04 8.47 -17.02
#